data_AF-A0A258ZWS2-F1
#
_entry.id   AF-A0A258ZWS2-F1
#
_cell.length_a   1.000
_cell.length_b   1.000
_cell.length_c   1.000
_cell.angle_alpha   90.00
_cell.angle_beta   90.00
_cell.angle_gamma   90.00
#
_symmetry.space_group_name_H-M   'P 1'
#
loop_
_entity.id
_entity.type
_entity.pdbx_description
1 polymer ?
#
loop_
_entity_poly.entity_id
_entity_poly.type
_entity_poly.pdbx_seq_one_letter_code
_entity_poly.pdbx_strand_id
1 'polypeptide(L)'
;SWLEENPAEAKAVVGKVAEAAAAREAARRARELTRRKNPLDIASLPGKLADCQERDPAKSEIFIVEGDSAGGSAKQGRDRAFQAVLPLRGKILNVERARFDKMLSSEQIGTLITALGTGIGRDDFDIAKLRYHKIIIMTDADVDGSHIRTLLLTFFFRQMPEILENGHLYIAQPPLYKVARGKSETYIKDERGLEDYLINVGLDDAALYLASGEVRTGADLAAVVETSRQLRGALNALHPRYNKAIVEQAALAGALKPHLLRERDAQAEMTEVTRRLNMLAEETERGWAGVADETGFRFSRTVRGVLETNFLDATFLVSPDARRLDTLATALDGVFAGEARLKRKSDETVLLGAVDLFDAVTDAGRKGLSLQRYKGLGEMNPGQLWETTLDINARSLLQVKVKEVDAAGDLFNRLMGDVVEPRREFIQENALKASVDV
;
A
#
# COMPACT_ATOMS: atom_id res chain seq x y z
N SER A 1 -1.93 26.05 53.86
CA SER A 1 -1.96 27.49 53.52
C SER A 1 -1.88 27.70 52.02
N TRP A 2 -0.72 27.71 51.35
CA TRP A 2 -0.67 28.14 49.93
C TRP A 2 -1.60 27.37 48.96
N LEU A 3 -1.66 26.04 49.03
CA LEU A 3 -2.55 25.22 48.19
C LEU A 3 -4.04 25.39 48.55
N GLU A 4 -4.35 25.79 49.78
CA GLU A 4 -5.72 26.06 50.22
C GLU A 4 -6.22 27.41 49.70
N GLU A 5 -5.30 28.35 49.49
CA GLU A 5 -5.55 29.68 48.95
C GLU A 5 -5.56 29.70 47.41
N ASN A 6 -5.03 28.66 46.76
CA ASN A 6 -4.93 28.54 45.29
C ASN A 6 -5.54 27.21 44.79
N PRO A 7 -6.89 27.07 44.78
CA PRO A 7 -7.57 25.79 44.58
C PRO A 7 -7.38 25.19 43.18
N ALA A 8 -7.21 26.03 42.15
CA ALA A 8 -7.03 25.58 40.77
C ALA A 8 -5.65 24.95 40.57
N GLU A 9 -4.59 25.63 40.99
CA GLU A 9 -3.22 25.10 40.99
C GLU A 9 -3.11 23.88 41.90
N ALA A 10 -3.75 23.90 43.07
CA ALA A 10 -3.75 22.77 43.99
C ALA A 10 -4.38 21.53 43.39
N LYS A 11 -5.52 21.67 42.69
CA LYS A 11 -6.17 20.55 41.98
C LYS A 11 -5.27 20.00 40.87
N ALA A 12 -4.56 20.86 40.14
CA ALA A 12 -3.62 20.43 39.11
C ALA A 12 -2.42 19.67 39.70
N VAL A 13 -1.83 20.19 40.79
CA VAL A 13 -0.70 19.55 41.48
C VAL A 13 -1.12 18.21 42.09
N VAL A 14 -2.23 18.17 42.84
CA VAL A 14 -2.75 16.93 43.46
C VAL A 14 -3.14 15.91 42.40
N GLY A 15 -3.74 16.35 41.28
CA GLY A 15 -4.04 15.49 40.15
C GLY A 15 -2.79 14.83 39.58
N LYS A 16 -1.72 15.61 39.38
CA LYS A 16 -0.43 15.09 38.90
C LYS A 16 0.23 14.11 39.88
N VAL A 17 0.12 14.38 41.19
CA VAL A 17 0.60 13.46 42.24
C VAL A 17 -0.21 12.16 42.25
N ALA A 18 -1.53 12.23 42.12
CA ALA A 18 -2.41 11.06 42.09
C ALA A 18 -2.19 10.20 40.84
N GLU A 19 -2.03 10.82 39.66
CA GLU A 19 -1.67 10.10 38.43
C GLU A 19 -0.31 9.41 38.55
N ALA A 20 0.70 10.09 39.10
CA ALA A 20 2.01 9.48 39.34
C ALA A 20 1.95 8.32 40.35
N ALA A 21 1.13 8.44 41.40
CA ALA A 21 0.91 7.38 42.38
C ALA A 21 0.19 6.17 41.76
N ALA A 22 -0.85 6.40 40.96
CA ALA A 22 -1.57 5.35 40.24
C ALA A 22 -0.67 4.62 39.22
N ALA A 23 0.16 5.36 38.48
CA ALA A 23 1.13 4.77 37.55
C ALA A 23 2.16 3.90 38.28
N ARG A 24 2.68 4.35 39.44
CA ARG A 24 3.59 3.56 40.29
C ARG A 24 2.92 2.32 40.86
N GLU A 25 1.69 2.43 41.36
CA GLU A 25 0.91 1.27 41.83
C GLU A 25 0.67 0.25 40.72
N ALA A 26 0.31 0.72 39.52
CA ALA A 26 0.08 -0.15 38.37
C ALA A 26 1.38 -0.83 37.92
N ALA A 27 2.49 -0.09 37.84
CA ALA A 27 3.82 -0.65 37.58
C ALA A 27 4.19 -1.70 38.64
N ARG A 28 3.97 -1.40 39.94
CA ARG A 28 4.19 -2.37 41.03
C ARG A 28 3.31 -3.61 40.87
N ARG A 29 2.03 -3.47 40.51
CA ARG A 29 1.13 -4.62 40.26
C ARG A 29 1.57 -5.44 39.06
N ALA A 30 2.04 -4.81 37.97
CA ALA A 30 2.60 -5.52 36.83
C ALA A 30 3.92 -6.24 37.17
N ARG A 31 4.80 -5.60 37.97
CA ARG A 31 6.00 -6.23 38.55
C ARG A 31 5.63 -7.40 39.46
N GLU A 32 4.57 -7.29 40.27
CA GLU A 32 4.09 -8.38 41.12
C GLU A 32 3.43 -9.50 40.31
N LEU A 33 2.71 -9.18 39.23
CA LEU A 33 2.14 -10.18 38.31
C LEU A 33 3.23 -10.98 37.59
N THR A 34 4.36 -10.33 37.29
CA THR A 34 5.55 -10.96 36.72
C THR A 34 6.41 -11.68 37.76
N ARG A 35 6.48 -11.19 39.02
CA ARG A 35 7.25 -11.81 40.14
C ARG A 35 6.55 -12.90 40.94
N ARG A 36 5.21 -12.89 41.07
CA ARG A 36 4.46 -13.94 41.82
C ARG A 36 4.52 -15.31 41.14
N LYS A 37 5.05 -15.38 39.92
CA LYS A 37 5.47 -16.61 39.25
C LYS A 37 6.93 -16.87 39.61
N ASN A 38 7.15 -17.84 40.50
CA ASN A 38 8.49 -18.21 40.99
C ASN A 38 9.46 -18.51 39.81
N PRO A 39 10.77 -18.22 39.92
CA PRO A 39 11.74 -18.53 38.87
C PRO A 39 11.93 -20.04 38.60
N LEU A 40 11.48 -20.90 39.53
CA LEU A 40 11.45 -22.35 39.37
C LEU A 40 10.27 -22.84 38.51
N ASP A 41 9.29 -21.98 38.23
CA ASP A 41 8.24 -22.24 37.25
C ASP A 41 8.63 -21.64 35.90
N ILE A 42 9.26 -22.46 35.06
CA ILE A 42 9.31 -22.30 33.59
C ILE A 42 7.86 -22.22 32.99
N ALA A 43 6.82 -22.36 33.80
CA ALA A 43 5.44 -22.59 33.39
C ALA A 43 4.48 -21.49 33.85
N SER A 44 4.47 -20.35 33.16
CA SER A 44 3.20 -19.71 32.80
C SER A 44 3.45 -18.70 31.68
N LEU A 45 4.04 -19.22 30.59
CA LEU A 45 3.89 -18.59 29.29
C LEU A 45 2.39 -18.39 29.03
N PRO A 46 1.99 -17.31 28.36
CA PRO A 46 0.58 -17.09 28.05
C PRO A 46 0.02 -18.33 27.33
N GLY A 47 -1.14 -18.83 27.73
CA GLY A 47 -1.72 -20.05 27.13
C GLY A 47 -1.98 -19.93 25.61
N LYS A 48 -1.99 -18.69 25.09
CA LYS A 48 -2.10 -18.37 23.67
C LYS A 48 -0.77 -18.46 22.90
N LEU A 49 0.37 -18.35 23.59
CA LEU A 49 1.69 -18.42 22.97
C LEU A 49 2.00 -19.87 22.57
N ALA A 50 2.25 -20.09 21.28
CA ALA A 50 2.84 -21.31 20.79
C ALA A 50 4.36 -21.11 20.67
N ASP A 51 5.10 -21.47 21.72
CA ASP A 51 6.54 -21.26 21.82
C ASP A 51 7.37 -22.20 20.92
N CYS A 52 8.66 -21.86 20.72
CA CYS A 52 9.66 -22.67 20.02
C CYS A 52 10.58 -23.44 20.98
N GLN A 53 11.39 -24.35 20.43
CA GLN A 53 12.35 -25.15 21.19
C GLN A 53 13.67 -24.41 21.45
N GLU A 54 14.08 -23.56 20.51
CA GLU A 54 15.28 -22.74 20.60
C GLU A 54 15.22 -21.79 21.79
N ARG A 55 16.33 -21.72 22.53
CA ARG A 55 16.48 -20.91 23.75
C ARG A 55 17.41 -19.72 23.52
N ASP A 56 18.26 -19.77 22.49
CA ASP A 56 19.09 -18.65 22.08
C ASP A 56 18.23 -17.57 21.39
N PRO A 57 18.04 -16.38 22.01
CA PRO A 57 17.21 -15.32 21.44
C PRO A 57 17.66 -14.88 20.05
N ALA A 58 18.95 -14.99 19.72
CA ALA A 58 19.48 -14.60 18.41
C ALA A 58 19.04 -15.53 17.27
N LYS A 59 18.67 -16.77 17.62
CA LYS A 59 18.24 -17.81 16.67
C LYS A 59 16.73 -18.00 16.66
N SER A 60 16.02 -17.48 17.65
CA SER A 60 14.58 -17.60 17.77
C SER A 60 13.86 -16.37 17.21
N GLU A 61 12.62 -16.59 16.76
CA GLU A 61 11.75 -15.54 16.27
C GLU A 61 10.32 -15.73 16.76
N ILE A 62 9.56 -14.64 16.81
CA ILE A 62 8.15 -14.65 17.20
C ILE A 62 7.31 -13.92 16.17
N PHE A 63 6.25 -14.58 15.70
CA PHE A 63 5.21 -13.97 14.88
C PHE A 63 4.07 -13.48 15.75
N ILE A 64 3.77 -12.19 15.68
CA ILE A 64 2.57 -11.59 16.27
C ILE A 64 1.51 -11.53 15.18
N VAL A 65 0.44 -12.29 15.35
CA VAL A 65 -0.57 -12.52 14.31
C VAL A 65 -1.93 -11.97 14.69
N GLU A 66 -2.64 -11.42 13.71
CA GLU A 66 -4.00 -10.93 13.87
C GLU A 66 -5.01 -12.09 13.83
N GLY A 67 -5.73 -12.29 14.94
CA GLY A 67 -6.83 -13.25 15.04
C GLY A 67 -6.40 -14.71 15.22
N ASP A 68 -7.38 -15.53 15.63
CA ASP A 68 -7.17 -16.96 15.83
C ASP A 68 -7.07 -17.74 14.51
N SER A 69 -7.65 -17.21 13.43
CA SER A 69 -7.63 -17.89 12.11
C SER A 69 -6.22 -17.94 11.55
N ALA A 70 -5.60 -16.76 11.35
CA ALA A 70 -4.20 -16.67 10.93
C ALA A 70 -3.27 -17.31 11.97
N GLY A 71 -3.57 -17.17 13.27
CA GLY A 71 -2.82 -17.85 14.33
C GLY A 71 -2.89 -19.37 14.28
N GLY A 72 -4.01 -19.95 13.86
CA GLY A 72 -4.18 -21.38 13.65
C GLY A 72 -3.30 -21.88 12.49
N SER A 73 -3.38 -21.23 11.33
CA SER A 73 -2.56 -21.56 10.16
C SER A 73 -1.07 -21.39 10.43
N ALA A 74 -0.68 -20.28 11.06
CA ALA A 74 0.71 -20.02 11.44
C ALA A 74 1.24 -21.06 12.44
N LYS A 75 0.44 -21.42 13.47
CA LYS A 75 0.83 -22.45 14.45
C LYS A 75 1.02 -23.82 13.80
N GLN A 76 0.25 -24.15 12.77
CA GLN A 76 0.35 -25.42 12.05
C GLN A 76 1.52 -25.43 11.06
N GLY A 77 1.77 -24.32 10.37
CA GLY A 77 2.80 -24.21 9.33
C GLY A 77 4.20 -23.85 9.85
N ARG A 78 4.34 -23.32 11.07
CA ARG A 78 5.64 -22.89 11.62
C ARG A 78 6.64 -24.04 11.79
N ASP A 79 7.92 -23.69 11.73
CA ASP A 79 8.98 -24.53 12.26
C ASP A 79 9.06 -24.38 13.78
N ARG A 80 8.73 -25.47 14.48
CA ARG A 80 8.71 -25.50 15.95
C ARG A 80 10.09 -25.40 16.58
N ALA A 81 11.16 -25.63 15.80
CA ALA A 81 12.52 -25.52 16.28
C ALA A 81 12.81 -24.08 16.73
N PHE A 82 12.46 -23.06 15.93
CA PHE A 82 12.88 -21.69 16.20
C PHE A 82 11.79 -20.61 16.07
N GLN A 83 10.61 -20.93 15.55
CA GLN A 83 9.53 -19.96 15.34
C GLN A 83 8.46 -20.08 16.42
N ALA A 84 8.21 -19.02 17.17
CA ALA A 84 7.07 -18.88 18.07
C ALA A 84 5.92 -18.12 17.38
N VAL A 85 4.68 -18.38 17.79
CA VAL A 85 3.49 -17.68 17.28
C VAL A 85 2.63 -17.19 18.43
N LEU A 86 2.28 -15.91 18.40
CA LEU A 86 1.41 -15.25 19.37
C LEU A 86 0.19 -14.62 18.67
N PRO A 87 -0.98 -15.26 18.75
CA PRO A 87 -2.23 -14.69 18.26
C PRO A 87 -2.77 -13.59 19.17
N LEU A 88 -3.15 -12.46 18.58
CA LEU A 88 -3.86 -11.36 19.25
C LEU A 88 -5.32 -11.32 18.80
N ARG A 89 -6.24 -11.06 19.74
CA ARG A 89 -7.68 -10.95 19.42
C ARG A 89 -8.17 -9.53 19.61
N GLY A 90 -8.94 -9.05 18.63
CA GLY A 90 -9.57 -7.73 18.67
C GLY A 90 -8.58 -6.58 18.49
N LYS A 91 -9.11 -5.36 18.47
CA LYS A 91 -8.29 -4.14 18.37
C LYS A 91 -7.51 -3.95 19.66
N ILE A 92 -6.18 -3.83 19.55
CA ILE A 92 -5.31 -3.55 20.69
C ILE A 92 -5.70 -2.20 21.29
N LEU A 93 -5.60 -2.08 22.62
CA LEU A 93 -5.83 -0.82 23.29
C LEU A 93 -4.84 0.24 22.76
N ASN A 94 -5.36 1.40 22.38
CA ASN A 94 -4.52 2.52 21.97
C ASN A 94 -3.72 3.05 23.17
N VAL A 95 -2.42 2.73 23.20
CA VAL A 95 -1.52 3.08 24.29
C VAL A 95 -1.02 4.53 24.26
N GLU A 96 -1.20 5.24 23.15
CA GLU A 96 -0.92 6.67 23.08
C GLU A 96 -1.92 7.47 23.93
N ARG A 97 -3.18 7.02 23.92
CA ARG A 97 -4.29 7.66 24.63
C ARG A 97 -4.53 7.08 26.01
N ALA A 98 -4.29 5.79 26.18
CA ALA A 98 -4.58 5.11 27.42
C ALA A 98 -3.54 5.49 28.48
N ARG A 99 -4.02 5.83 29.68
CA ARG A 99 -3.15 5.93 30.85
C ARG A 99 -2.42 4.60 31.08
N PHE A 100 -1.21 4.68 31.63
CA PHE A 100 -0.32 3.55 31.82
C PHE A 100 -0.95 2.40 32.62
N ASP A 101 -1.78 2.71 33.61
CA ASP A 101 -2.55 1.74 34.40
C ASP A 101 -3.58 0.96 33.57
N LYS A 102 -4.31 1.64 32.68
CA LYS A 102 -5.28 1.04 31.76
C LYS A 102 -4.58 0.20 30.68
N MET A 103 -3.37 0.60 30.29
CA MET A 103 -2.53 -0.19 29.39
C MET A 103 -2.14 -1.52 30.02
N LEU A 104 -1.70 -1.51 31.28
CA LEU A 104 -1.29 -2.71 32.01
C LEU A 104 -2.45 -3.66 32.35
N SER A 105 -3.68 -3.14 32.47
CA SER A 105 -4.87 -3.98 32.66
C SER A 105 -5.35 -4.68 31.38
N SER A 106 -4.79 -4.35 30.22
CA SER A 106 -5.09 -5.03 28.97
C SER A 106 -4.46 -6.42 28.92
N GLU A 107 -5.30 -7.46 28.80
CA GLU A 107 -4.86 -8.85 28.67
C GLU A 107 -3.92 -9.06 27.46
N GLN A 108 -4.21 -8.40 26.33
CA GLN A 108 -3.40 -8.53 25.12
C GLN A 108 -1.99 -7.95 25.31
N ILE A 109 -1.90 -6.78 25.95
CA ILE A 109 -0.62 -6.13 26.23
C ILE A 109 0.17 -6.91 27.28
N GLY A 110 -0.49 -7.34 28.36
CA GLY A 110 0.15 -8.19 29.39
C GLY A 110 0.68 -9.50 28.82
N THR A 111 -0.08 -10.12 27.92
CA THR A 111 0.31 -11.32 27.17
C THR A 111 1.55 -11.07 26.30
N LEU A 112 1.57 -9.95 25.55
CA LEU A 112 2.70 -9.57 24.70
C LEU A 112 3.98 -9.33 25.51
N ILE A 113 3.89 -8.55 26.60
CA ILE A 113 5.04 -8.28 27.48
C ILE A 113 5.59 -9.58 28.08
N THR A 114 4.69 -10.45 28.55
CA THR A 114 5.07 -11.74 29.14
C THR A 114 5.73 -12.64 28.09
N ALA A 115 5.23 -12.64 26.84
CA ALA A 115 5.81 -13.40 25.76
C ALA A 115 7.23 -12.90 25.42
N LEU A 116 7.46 -11.58 25.37
CA LEU A 116 8.77 -11.01 25.04
C LEU A 116 9.80 -11.14 26.17
N GLY A 117 9.35 -11.11 27.43
CA GLY A 117 10.21 -11.30 28.61
C GLY A 117 10.99 -10.07 29.08
N THR A 118 10.90 -8.95 28.35
CA THR A 118 11.69 -7.73 28.59
C THR A 118 11.19 -6.86 29.75
N GLY A 119 9.99 -7.10 30.30
CA GLY A 119 9.31 -6.08 31.12
C GLY A 119 8.80 -4.91 30.28
N ILE A 120 8.33 -3.83 30.92
CA ILE A 120 7.72 -2.68 30.23
C ILE A 120 8.01 -1.34 30.91
N GLY A 121 8.25 -0.30 30.10
CA GLY A 121 8.41 1.08 30.58
C GLY A 121 9.84 1.38 31.02
N ARG A 122 10.16 2.67 31.16
CA ARG A 122 11.55 3.17 31.30
C ARG A 122 12.33 2.60 32.49
N ASP A 123 11.64 2.23 33.57
CA ASP A 123 12.29 1.78 34.81
C ASP A 123 12.36 0.24 34.95
N ASP A 124 11.66 -0.53 34.10
CA ASP A 124 11.55 -1.99 34.20
C ASP A 124 11.95 -2.73 32.93
N PHE A 125 11.98 -2.03 31.80
CA PHE A 125 12.36 -2.61 30.53
C PHE A 125 13.84 -2.99 30.56
N ASP A 126 14.12 -4.23 30.15
CA ASP A 126 15.45 -4.80 30.06
C ASP A 126 15.57 -5.60 28.77
N ILE A 127 16.28 -5.03 27.79
CA ILE A 127 16.51 -5.65 26.49
C ILE A 127 17.29 -6.96 26.59
N ALA A 128 18.15 -7.13 27.61
CA ALA A 128 18.95 -8.34 27.77
C ALA A 128 18.09 -9.58 28.11
N LYS A 129 16.85 -9.37 28.55
CA LYS A 129 15.85 -10.43 28.80
C LYS A 129 14.98 -10.75 27.59
N LEU A 130 15.20 -10.08 26.45
CA LEU A 130 14.42 -10.31 25.24
C LEU A 130 14.57 -11.76 24.77
N ARG A 131 13.44 -12.45 24.65
CA ARG A 131 13.41 -13.89 24.33
C ARG A 131 13.56 -14.22 22.85
N TYR A 132 13.30 -13.23 21.97
CA TYR A 132 13.32 -13.38 20.52
C TYR A 132 13.93 -12.12 19.89
N HIS A 133 15.06 -12.24 19.21
CA HIS A 133 15.71 -11.10 18.52
C HIS A 133 15.08 -10.78 17.16
N LYS A 134 14.11 -11.58 16.72
CA LYS A 134 13.26 -11.28 15.57
C LYS A 134 11.79 -11.31 15.97
N ILE A 135 11.20 -10.13 16.10
CA ILE A 135 9.78 -9.94 16.36
C ILE A 135 9.15 -9.55 15.03
N ILE A 136 8.26 -10.38 14.51
CA ILE A 136 7.65 -10.22 13.19
C ILE A 136 6.17 -9.94 13.37
N ILE A 137 5.72 -8.75 12.98
CA ILE A 137 4.31 -8.38 12.92
C ILE A 137 3.74 -8.92 11.60
N MET A 138 2.76 -9.81 11.69
CA MET A 138 2.10 -10.42 10.55
C MET A 138 0.59 -10.16 10.64
N THR A 139 0.15 -9.11 9.94
CA THR A 139 -1.25 -8.65 9.87
C THR A 139 -1.78 -8.77 8.46
N ASP A 140 -3.11 -8.71 8.31
CA ASP A 140 -3.75 -8.69 7.01
C ASP A 140 -3.44 -7.38 6.25
N ALA A 141 -3.65 -7.41 4.93
CA ALA A 141 -3.42 -6.27 4.04
C ALA A 141 -4.58 -5.27 4.02
N ASP A 142 -5.67 -5.57 4.76
CA ASP A 142 -6.85 -4.73 4.84
C ASP A 142 -6.70 -3.54 5.82
N VAL A 143 -7.77 -2.76 5.94
CA VAL A 143 -7.81 -1.57 6.79
C VAL A 143 -7.65 -1.94 8.27
N ASP A 144 -8.22 -3.05 8.73
CA ASP A 144 -8.14 -3.46 10.14
C ASP A 144 -6.74 -3.97 10.50
N GLY A 145 -6.09 -4.71 9.61
CA GLY A 145 -4.69 -5.10 9.76
C GLY A 145 -3.75 -3.89 9.78
N SER A 146 -4.02 -2.87 8.97
CA SER A 146 -3.28 -1.60 9.05
C SER A 146 -3.44 -0.90 10.40
N HIS A 147 -4.63 -0.96 11.02
CA HIS A 147 -4.89 -0.41 12.33
C HIS A 147 -4.13 -1.16 13.44
N ILE A 148 -4.21 -2.49 13.48
CA ILE A 148 -3.51 -3.29 14.49
C ILE A 148 -1.99 -3.14 14.35
N ARG A 149 -1.47 -3.18 13.13
CA ARG A 149 -0.06 -2.92 12.85
C ARG A 149 0.38 -1.58 13.41
N THR A 150 -0.38 -0.51 13.16
CA THR A 150 -0.07 0.83 13.67
C THR A 150 -0.09 0.86 15.20
N LEU A 151 -1.08 0.24 15.85
CA LEU A 151 -1.16 0.17 17.31
C LEU A 151 0.03 -0.57 17.94
N LEU A 152 0.48 -1.68 17.32
CA LEU A 152 1.68 -2.40 17.74
C LEU A 152 2.94 -1.55 17.57
N LEU A 153 3.10 -0.89 16.43
CA LEU A 153 4.25 -0.01 16.18
C LEU A 153 4.32 1.12 17.21
N THR A 154 3.19 1.78 17.50
CA THR A 154 3.10 2.80 18.54
C THR A 154 3.44 2.24 19.92
N PHE A 155 2.98 1.04 20.23
CA PHE A 155 3.33 0.36 21.49
C PHE A 155 4.83 0.12 21.63
N PHE A 156 5.47 -0.49 20.63
CA PHE A 156 6.91 -0.74 20.66
C PHE A 156 7.69 0.57 20.75
N PHE A 157 7.30 1.58 19.97
CA PHE A 157 7.96 2.88 19.98
C PHE A 157 7.93 3.58 21.34
N ARG A 158 6.75 3.60 21.99
CA ARG A 158 6.58 4.32 23.26
C ARG A 158 7.13 3.54 24.45
N GLN A 159 6.98 2.23 24.45
CA GLN A 159 7.19 1.40 25.64
C GLN A 159 8.47 0.57 25.59
N MET A 160 9.00 0.29 24.39
CA MET A 160 10.15 -0.58 24.15
C MET A 160 11.05 -0.05 23.01
N PRO A 161 11.48 1.23 23.03
CA PRO A 161 12.21 1.85 21.92
C PRO A 161 13.49 1.11 21.55
N GLU A 162 14.19 0.54 22.55
CA GLU A 162 15.43 -0.22 22.35
C GLU A 162 15.24 -1.45 21.43
N ILE A 163 14.04 -2.04 21.34
CA ILE A 163 13.75 -3.12 20.39
C ILE A 163 13.89 -2.62 18.95
N LEU A 164 13.44 -1.39 18.67
CA LEU A 164 13.57 -0.78 17.35
C LEU A 164 15.01 -0.32 17.08
N GLU A 165 15.66 0.27 18.08
CA GLU A 165 17.05 0.76 17.96
C GLU A 165 18.04 -0.38 17.68
N ASN A 166 17.84 -1.55 18.32
CA ASN A 166 18.62 -2.76 18.06
C ASN A 166 18.14 -3.54 16.81
N GLY A 167 17.11 -3.04 16.11
CA GLY A 167 16.66 -3.62 14.84
C GLY A 167 15.95 -4.97 14.96
N HIS A 168 15.31 -5.26 16.10
CA HIS A 168 14.64 -6.54 16.34
C HIS A 168 13.19 -6.62 15.82
N LEU A 169 12.61 -5.50 15.38
CA LEU A 169 11.22 -5.43 14.92
C LEU A 169 11.11 -5.46 13.39
N TYR A 170 10.25 -6.34 12.90
CA TYR A 170 10.01 -6.58 11.47
C TYR A 170 8.52 -6.64 11.16
N ILE A 171 8.16 -6.36 9.91
CA ILE A 171 6.81 -6.51 9.36
C ILE A 171 6.89 -7.56 8.25
N ALA A 172 6.04 -8.59 8.32
CA ALA A 172 5.91 -9.59 7.27
C ALA A 172 5.30 -8.97 5.99
N GLN A 173 5.75 -9.43 4.82
CA GLN A 173 5.23 -9.01 3.52
C GLN A 173 4.64 -10.23 2.78
N PRO A 174 3.45 -10.70 3.18
CA PRO A 174 2.78 -11.82 2.50
C PRO A 174 2.42 -11.44 1.06
N PRO A 175 2.31 -12.40 0.13
CA PRO A 175 1.95 -12.13 -1.24
C PRO A 175 0.48 -11.72 -1.39
N LEU A 176 0.21 -10.75 -2.26
CA LEU A 176 -1.13 -10.29 -2.60
C LEU A 176 -1.82 -11.21 -3.64
N TYR A 177 -1.05 -11.85 -4.51
CA TYR A 177 -1.59 -12.73 -5.55
C TYR A 177 -0.87 -14.08 -5.61
N LYS A 178 -1.62 -15.10 -6.01
CA LYS A 178 -1.11 -16.36 -6.53
C LYS A 178 -1.51 -16.47 -8.00
N VAL A 179 -0.52 -16.66 -8.87
CA VAL A 179 -0.72 -16.88 -10.30
C VAL A 179 -0.36 -18.32 -10.62
N ALA A 180 -1.28 -19.05 -11.26
CA ALA A 180 -1.04 -20.40 -11.73
C ALA A 180 -1.19 -20.50 -13.25
N ARG A 181 -0.22 -21.14 -13.91
CA ARG A 181 -0.23 -21.44 -15.35
C ARG A 181 0.19 -22.89 -15.57
N GLY A 182 -0.78 -23.75 -15.90
CA GLY A 182 -0.54 -25.19 -16.00
C GLY A 182 -0.11 -25.76 -14.65
N LYS A 183 1.14 -26.24 -14.55
CA LYS A 183 1.72 -26.79 -13.31
C LYS A 183 2.58 -25.79 -12.53
N SER A 184 2.86 -24.61 -13.11
CA SER A 184 3.67 -23.59 -12.46
C SER A 184 2.78 -22.71 -11.60
N GLU A 185 3.20 -22.47 -10.36
CA GLU A 185 2.56 -21.53 -9.44
C GLU A 185 3.58 -20.50 -8.99
N THR A 186 3.19 -19.23 -8.98
CA THR A 186 4.05 -18.10 -8.60
C THR A 186 3.29 -17.19 -7.66
N TYR A 187 3.94 -16.80 -6.57
CA TYR A 187 3.42 -15.83 -5.61
C TYR A 187 3.92 -14.44 -5.92
N ILE A 188 3.01 -13.47 -5.95
CA ILE A 188 3.31 -12.09 -6.32
C ILE A 188 2.92 -11.17 -5.16
N LYS A 189 3.84 -10.27 -4.80
CA LYS A 189 3.75 -9.46 -3.58
C LYS A 189 2.75 -8.32 -3.68
N ASP A 190 2.74 -7.62 -4.80
CA ASP A 190 2.00 -6.38 -4.99
C ASP A 190 1.42 -6.29 -6.41
N GLU A 191 0.63 -5.26 -6.64
CA GLU A 191 0.01 -4.99 -7.93
C GLU A 191 1.05 -4.72 -9.03
N ARG A 192 2.13 -4.00 -8.68
CA ARG A 192 3.24 -3.74 -9.60
C ARG A 192 3.90 -5.03 -10.09
N GLY A 193 4.18 -5.96 -9.18
CA GLY A 193 4.73 -7.27 -9.54
C GLY A 193 3.77 -8.09 -10.41
N LEU A 194 2.45 -7.90 -10.25
CA LEU A 194 1.46 -8.55 -11.11
C LEU A 194 1.50 -7.96 -12.52
N GLU A 195 1.54 -6.63 -12.64
CA GLU A 195 1.72 -5.96 -13.92
C GLU A 195 3.02 -6.41 -14.60
N ASP A 196 4.15 -6.38 -13.89
CA ASP A 196 5.45 -6.78 -14.43
C ASP A 196 5.41 -8.26 -14.90
N TYR A 197 4.76 -9.15 -14.15
CA TYR A 197 4.56 -10.55 -14.56
C TYR A 197 3.71 -10.65 -15.84
N LEU A 198 2.57 -9.95 -15.89
CA LEU A 198 1.66 -9.97 -17.04
C LEU A 198 2.32 -9.39 -18.29
N ILE A 199 3.09 -8.31 -18.16
CA ILE A 199 3.87 -7.70 -19.25
C ILE A 199 4.89 -8.70 -19.77
N ASN A 200 5.69 -9.31 -18.89
CA ASN A 200 6.70 -10.29 -19.32
C ASN A 200 6.09 -11.47 -20.09
N VAL A 201 4.95 -11.99 -19.64
CA VAL A 201 4.24 -13.09 -20.33
C VAL A 201 3.55 -12.60 -21.62
N GLY A 202 3.06 -11.37 -21.64
CA GLY A 202 2.40 -10.74 -22.77
C GLY A 202 3.36 -10.39 -23.91
N LEU A 203 4.59 -10.01 -23.57
CA LEU A 203 5.67 -9.68 -24.52
C LEU A 203 6.28 -10.91 -25.19
N ASP A 204 6.10 -12.10 -24.62
CA ASP A 204 6.55 -13.36 -25.20
C ASP A 204 5.89 -13.60 -26.57
N ASP A 205 6.73 -13.77 -27.60
CA ASP A 205 6.36 -13.84 -29.02
C ASP A 205 5.57 -12.63 -29.56
N ALA A 206 5.74 -11.43 -28.97
CA ALA A 206 5.06 -10.21 -29.40
C ALA A 206 5.93 -9.31 -30.28
N ALA A 207 5.31 -8.68 -31.27
CA ALA A 207 5.92 -7.68 -32.14
C ALA A 207 4.95 -6.52 -32.38
N LEU A 208 5.46 -5.30 -32.29
CA LEU A 208 4.71 -4.07 -32.53
C LEU A 208 5.08 -3.51 -33.91
N TYR A 209 4.09 -3.43 -34.78
CA TYR A 209 4.21 -2.89 -36.13
C TYR A 209 3.68 -1.45 -36.14
N LEU A 210 4.53 -0.51 -36.53
CA LEU A 210 4.17 0.91 -36.59
C LEU A 210 3.67 1.27 -37.99
N ALA A 211 2.91 2.37 -38.09
CA ALA A 211 2.44 2.90 -39.37
C ALA A 211 3.60 3.33 -40.31
N SER A 212 4.78 3.62 -39.75
CA SER A 212 6.00 3.91 -40.51
C SER A 212 6.60 2.68 -41.23
N GLY A 213 6.15 1.47 -40.90
CA GLY A 213 6.74 0.21 -41.34
C GLY A 213 7.83 -0.32 -40.40
N GLU A 214 8.22 0.44 -39.37
CA GLU A 214 9.13 -0.02 -38.32
C GLU A 214 8.47 -1.14 -37.48
N VAL A 215 9.27 -2.13 -37.08
CA VAL A 215 8.82 -3.23 -36.21
C VAL A 215 9.68 -3.27 -34.96
N ARG A 216 9.05 -3.17 -33.78
CA ARG A 216 9.71 -3.25 -32.47
C ARG A 216 9.44 -4.59 -31.81
N THR A 217 10.49 -5.21 -31.26
CA THR A 217 10.42 -6.51 -30.57
C THR A 217 11.35 -6.50 -29.35
N GLY A 218 11.23 -7.51 -28.49
CA GLY A 218 12.15 -7.68 -27.35
C GLY A 218 12.25 -6.44 -26.46
N ALA A 219 13.48 -5.98 -26.22
CA ALA A 219 13.76 -4.85 -25.33
C ALA A 219 13.14 -3.52 -25.83
N ASP A 220 13.10 -3.28 -27.15
CA ASP A 220 12.53 -2.06 -27.71
C ASP A 220 11.02 -2.00 -27.49
N LEU A 221 10.33 -3.14 -27.66
CA LEU A 221 8.91 -3.24 -27.34
C LEU A 221 8.67 -3.10 -25.83
N ALA A 222 9.50 -3.73 -25.00
CA ALA A 222 9.40 -3.61 -23.55
C ALA A 222 9.52 -2.14 -23.07
N ALA A 223 10.42 -1.37 -23.68
CA ALA A 223 10.57 0.06 -23.37
C ALA A 223 9.33 0.89 -23.73
N VAL A 224 8.69 0.59 -24.87
CA VAL A 224 7.44 1.24 -25.26
C VAL A 224 6.31 0.88 -24.29
N VAL A 225 6.16 -0.40 -23.93
CA VAL A 225 5.13 -0.85 -22.98
C VAL A 225 5.34 -0.25 -21.59
N GLU A 226 6.59 -0.13 -21.13
CA GLU A 226 6.90 0.52 -19.85
C GLU A 226 6.53 2.01 -19.86
N THR A 227 6.83 2.70 -20.95
CA THR A 227 6.44 4.11 -21.11
C THR A 227 4.92 4.24 -21.16
N SER A 228 4.23 3.34 -21.87
CA SER A 228 2.76 3.26 -21.88
C SER A 228 2.15 3.01 -20.50
N ARG A 229 2.76 2.12 -19.70
CA ARG A 229 2.35 1.87 -18.31
C ARG A 229 2.44 3.14 -17.45
N GLN A 230 3.56 3.87 -17.57
CA GLN A 230 3.76 5.12 -16.85
C GLN A 230 2.76 6.20 -17.27
N LEU A 231 2.45 6.27 -18.57
CA LEU A 231 1.43 7.19 -19.11
C LEU A 231 0.04 6.83 -18.56
N ARG A 232 -0.36 5.56 -18.62
CA ARG A 232 -1.62 5.05 -18.04
C ARG A 232 -1.73 5.36 -16.53
N GLY A 233 -0.64 5.15 -15.78
CA GLY A 233 -0.57 5.52 -14.37
C GLY A 233 -0.77 7.01 -14.12
N ALA A 234 -0.14 7.87 -14.93
CA ALA A 234 -0.33 9.32 -14.85
C ALA A 234 -1.77 9.74 -15.21
N LEU A 235 -2.40 9.13 -16.22
CA LEU A 235 -3.80 9.36 -16.57
C LEU A 235 -4.76 8.93 -15.44
N ASN A 236 -4.47 7.81 -14.77
CA ASN A 236 -5.29 7.31 -13.68
C ASN A 236 -5.21 8.16 -12.41
N ALA A 237 -4.11 8.89 -12.22
CA ALA A 237 -3.95 9.83 -11.12
C ALA A 237 -4.66 11.18 -11.33
N LEU A 238 -5.17 11.45 -12.54
CA LEU A 238 -5.87 12.69 -12.84
C LEU A 238 -7.20 12.80 -12.09
N HIS A 239 -7.61 14.03 -11.80
CA HIS A 239 -8.93 14.29 -11.24
C HIS A 239 -10.03 13.70 -12.15
N PRO A 240 -11.05 13.00 -11.63
CA PRO A 240 -12.10 12.33 -12.42
C PRO A 240 -12.90 13.22 -13.37
N ARG A 241 -12.76 14.54 -13.26
CA ARG A 241 -13.39 15.53 -14.16
C ARG A 241 -12.80 15.51 -15.57
N TYR A 242 -11.55 15.06 -15.71
CA TYR A 242 -10.88 14.98 -16.99
C TYR A 242 -11.10 13.63 -17.63
N ASN A 243 -11.59 13.65 -18.86
CA ASN A 243 -11.74 12.44 -19.66
C ASN A 243 -10.35 11.93 -20.06
N LYS A 244 -9.98 10.75 -19.56
CA LYS A 244 -8.65 10.15 -19.75
C LYS A 244 -8.31 9.90 -21.22
N ALA A 245 -9.28 9.45 -22.02
CA ALA A 245 -9.07 9.21 -23.44
C ALA A 245 -8.76 10.52 -24.19
N ILE A 246 -9.46 11.61 -23.85
CA ILE A 246 -9.17 12.94 -24.43
C ILE A 246 -7.78 13.44 -24.01
N VAL A 247 -7.42 13.29 -22.73
CA VAL A 247 -6.10 13.69 -22.25
C VAL A 247 -4.99 12.88 -22.92
N GLU A 248 -5.17 11.56 -23.08
CA GLU A 248 -4.22 10.70 -23.78
C GLU A 248 -4.01 11.15 -25.22
N GLN A 249 -5.10 11.35 -25.98
CA GLN A 249 -4.99 11.77 -27.37
C GLN A 249 -4.45 13.20 -27.51
N ALA A 250 -4.74 14.09 -26.55
CA ALA A 250 -4.12 15.40 -26.46
C ALA A 250 -2.60 15.29 -26.22
N ALA A 251 -2.16 14.40 -25.32
CA ALA A 251 -0.74 14.17 -25.07
C ALA A 251 -0.03 13.64 -26.32
N LEU A 252 -0.60 12.61 -26.95
CA LEU A 252 -0.02 11.97 -28.15
C LEU A 252 -0.01 12.89 -29.38
N ALA A 253 -0.94 13.84 -29.48
CA ALA A 253 -0.91 14.87 -30.51
C ALA A 253 0.13 15.98 -30.21
N GLY A 254 0.68 16.06 -29.00
CA GLY A 254 1.53 17.18 -28.58
C GLY A 254 0.74 18.42 -28.13
N ALA A 255 -0.57 18.29 -27.90
CA ALA A 255 -1.41 19.39 -27.42
C ALA A 255 -1.12 19.78 -25.96
N LEU A 256 -0.34 18.99 -25.21
CA LEU A 256 0.06 19.29 -23.83
C LEU A 256 1.41 20.01 -23.72
N LYS A 257 2.03 20.35 -24.85
CA LYS A 257 3.29 21.12 -24.87
C LYS A 257 3.13 22.45 -24.13
N PRO A 258 4.12 22.86 -23.32
CA PRO A 258 4.07 24.14 -22.63
C PRO A 258 3.85 25.31 -23.60
N HIS A 259 3.07 26.30 -23.17
CA HIS A 259 2.81 27.54 -23.90
C HIS A 259 2.00 27.43 -25.21
N LEU A 260 1.53 26.23 -25.58
CA LEU A 260 0.77 26.03 -26.83
C LEU A 260 -0.46 26.94 -26.98
N LEU A 261 -1.18 27.25 -25.89
CA LEU A 261 -2.32 28.19 -25.91
C LEU A 261 -1.97 29.60 -26.42
N ARG A 262 -0.69 29.98 -26.38
CA ARG A 262 -0.21 31.30 -26.84
C ARG A 262 0.35 31.25 -28.26
N GLU A 263 0.44 30.07 -28.85
CA GLU A 263 0.99 29.83 -30.17
C GLU A 263 -0.13 29.83 -31.22
N ARG A 264 0.20 30.23 -32.46
CA ARG A 264 -0.74 30.19 -33.58
C ARG A 264 -1.13 28.77 -33.98
N ASP A 265 -0.42 27.77 -33.48
CA ASP A 265 -0.53 26.37 -33.86
C ASP A 265 -1.53 25.59 -33.00
N ALA A 266 -2.09 26.20 -31.94
CA ALA A 266 -3.07 25.55 -31.05
C ALA A 266 -4.26 24.93 -31.81
N GLN A 267 -4.76 25.59 -32.85
CA GLN A 267 -5.88 25.09 -33.64
C GLN A 267 -5.49 23.91 -34.55
N ALA A 268 -4.23 23.85 -35.01
CA ALA A 268 -3.72 22.70 -35.76
C ALA A 268 -3.66 21.47 -34.86
N GLU A 269 -3.16 21.62 -33.63
CA GLU A 269 -3.12 20.54 -32.65
C GLU A 269 -4.53 20.09 -32.25
N MET A 270 -5.50 21.01 -32.11
CA MET A 270 -6.90 20.62 -31.89
C MET A 270 -7.50 19.81 -33.03
N THR A 271 -7.09 20.10 -34.27
CA THR A 271 -7.51 19.33 -35.44
C THR A 271 -6.95 17.91 -35.38
N GLU A 272 -5.69 17.76 -35.00
CA GLU A 272 -5.06 16.45 -34.83
C GLU A 272 -5.69 15.65 -33.68
N VAL A 273 -5.88 16.25 -32.50
CA VAL A 273 -6.58 15.60 -31.38
C VAL A 273 -7.98 15.14 -31.79
N THR A 274 -8.70 15.99 -32.51
CA THR A 274 -10.04 15.67 -33.02
C THR A 274 -10.02 14.51 -34.00
N ARG A 275 -9.03 14.46 -34.90
CA ARG A 275 -8.84 13.34 -35.83
C ARG A 275 -8.63 12.04 -35.06
N ARG A 276 -7.76 12.04 -34.04
CA ARG A 276 -7.46 10.89 -33.18
C ARG A 276 -8.69 10.44 -32.39
N LEU A 277 -9.46 11.37 -31.82
CA LEU A 277 -10.71 11.06 -31.11
C LEU A 277 -11.77 10.41 -32.02
N ASN A 278 -11.85 10.82 -33.29
CA ASN A 278 -12.74 10.20 -34.26
C ASN A 278 -12.28 8.80 -34.71
N MET A 279 -10.99 8.47 -34.58
CA MET A 279 -10.49 7.10 -34.79
C MET A 279 -10.91 6.15 -33.66
N LEU A 280 -10.96 6.66 -32.42
CA LEU A 280 -11.43 5.90 -31.25
C LEU A 280 -12.95 5.72 -31.24
N ALA A 281 -13.70 6.68 -31.77
CA ALA A 281 -15.16 6.66 -31.73
C ALA A 281 -15.76 5.62 -32.68
N GLU A 282 -16.81 4.93 -32.21
CA GLU A 282 -17.67 4.12 -33.07
C GLU A 282 -18.23 4.97 -34.22
N GLU A 283 -18.54 4.33 -35.35
CA GLU A 283 -19.01 5.04 -36.56
C GLU A 283 -20.20 5.98 -36.28
N THR A 284 -21.12 5.56 -35.40
CA THR A 284 -22.31 6.34 -35.01
C THR A 284 -22.04 7.45 -33.98
N GLU A 285 -20.86 7.48 -33.37
CA GLU A 285 -20.45 8.44 -32.35
C GLU A 285 -19.33 9.39 -32.80
N ARG A 286 -18.96 9.32 -34.08
CA ARG A 286 -18.02 10.26 -34.71
C ARG A 286 -18.62 11.68 -34.78
N GLY A 287 -17.75 12.65 -35.01
CA GLY A 287 -18.12 14.07 -35.07
C GLY A 287 -17.59 14.88 -33.89
N TRP A 288 -16.46 14.45 -33.32
CA TRP A 288 -15.70 15.31 -32.41
C TRP A 288 -15.34 16.61 -33.12
N ALA A 289 -15.42 17.71 -32.37
CA ALA A 289 -14.92 19.03 -32.75
C ALA A 289 -14.08 19.58 -31.61
N GLY A 290 -12.88 20.07 -31.94
CA GLY A 290 -11.94 20.68 -31.01
C GLY A 290 -11.79 22.18 -31.26
N VAL A 291 -11.90 22.98 -30.21
CA VAL A 291 -11.66 24.43 -30.25
C VAL A 291 -10.67 24.80 -29.15
N ALA A 292 -9.70 25.63 -29.50
CA ALA A 292 -8.81 26.27 -28.54
C ALA A 292 -9.22 27.73 -28.33
N ASP A 293 -9.31 28.15 -27.08
CA ASP A 293 -9.52 29.54 -26.68
C ASP A 293 -8.64 29.90 -25.47
N GLU A 294 -8.71 31.13 -24.98
CA GLU A 294 -7.89 31.59 -23.84
C GLU A 294 -8.14 30.79 -22.55
N THR A 295 -9.28 30.09 -22.45
CA THR A 295 -9.67 29.32 -21.27
C THR A 295 -9.19 27.87 -21.32
N GLY A 296 -8.71 27.39 -22.47
CA GLY A 296 -8.18 26.05 -22.66
C GLY A 296 -8.66 25.39 -23.95
N PHE A 297 -8.74 24.06 -23.93
CA PHE A 297 -9.25 23.26 -25.03
C PHE A 297 -10.62 22.71 -24.72
N ARG A 298 -11.52 22.79 -25.70
CA ARG A 298 -12.88 22.25 -25.64
C ARG A 298 -13.07 21.22 -26.73
N PHE A 299 -13.52 20.04 -26.33
CA PHE A 299 -13.87 18.95 -27.23
C PHE A 299 -15.35 18.61 -27.08
N SER A 300 -16.10 18.62 -28.17
CA SER A 300 -17.53 18.30 -28.15
C SER A 300 -17.92 17.32 -29.24
N ARG A 301 -18.93 16.50 -28.97
CA ARG A 301 -19.59 15.62 -29.96
C ARG A 301 -21.07 15.47 -29.61
N THR A 302 -21.89 15.04 -30.58
CA THR A 302 -23.29 14.71 -30.34
C THR A 302 -23.49 13.21 -30.38
N VAL A 303 -23.84 12.59 -29.25
CA VAL A 303 -24.11 11.15 -29.16
C VAL A 303 -25.60 10.96 -28.90
N ARG A 304 -26.29 10.25 -29.80
CA ARG A 304 -27.74 9.97 -29.68
C ARG A 304 -28.60 11.22 -29.42
N GLY A 305 -28.23 12.34 -30.04
CA GLY A 305 -28.92 13.63 -29.90
C GLY A 305 -28.53 14.46 -28.67
N VAL A 306 -27.62 13.98 -27.83
CA VAL A 306 -27.11 14.70 -26.65
C VAL A 306 -25.73 15.27 -26.96
N LEU A 307 -25.55 16.58 -26.73
CA LEU A 307 -24.26 17.24 -26.85
C LEU A 307 -23.40 16.92 -25.62
N GLU A 308 -22.33 16.16 -25.82
CA GLU A 308 -21.26 15.97 -24.83
C GLU A 308 -20.19 17.04 -25.05
N THR A 309 -19.68 17.62 -23.96
CA THR A 309 -18.58 18.58 -24.00
C THR A 309 -17.59 18.28 -22.88
N ASN A 310 -16.31 18.25 -23.24
CA ASN A 310 -15.19 18.01 -22.35
C ASN A 310 -14.21 19.17 -22.44
N PHE A 311 -13.55 19.48 -21.32
CA PHE A 311 -12.67 20.63 -21.20
C PHE A 311 -11.31 20.21 -20.65
N LEU A 312 -10.24 20.68 -21.29
CA LEU A 312 -8.90 20.73 -20.75
C LEU A 312 -8.59 22.19 -20.47
N ASP A 313 -8.88 22.65 -19.26
CA ASP A 313 -8.75 24.05 -18.88
C ASP A 313 -7.27 24.51 -18.86
N ALA A 314 -7.05 25.82 -18.93
CA ALA A 314 -5.72 26.42 -18.92
C ALA A 314 -4.91 26.06 -17.66
N THR A 315 -5.57 25.79 -16.52
CA THR A 315 -4.88 25.40 -15.28
C THR A 315 -4.31 23.99 -15.40
N PHE A 316 -5.05 23.06 -15.99
CA PHE A 316 -4.57 21.73 -16.32
C PHE A 316 -3.40 21.78 -17.31
N LEU A 317 -3.52 22.56 -18.37
CA LEU A 317 -2.49 22.63 -19.43
C LEU A 317 -1.13 23.13 -18.92
N VAL A 318 -1.10 23.91 -17.84
CA VAL A 318 0.15 24.36 -17.18
C VAL A 318 0.53 23.53 -15.95
N SER A 319 -0.23 22.47 -15.64
CA SER A 319 -0.01 21.64 -14.46
C SER A 319 1.25 20.75 -14.59
N PRO A 320 1.82 20.30 -13.45
CA PRO A 320 2.84 19.26 -13.47
C PRO A 320 2.38 17.96 -14.15
N ASP A 321 1.10 17.61 -14.05
CA ASP A 321 0.54 16.39 -14.65
C ASP A 321 0.55 16.48 -16.17
N ALA A 322 0.14 17.61 -16.76
CA ALA A 322 0.19 17.84 -18.20
C ALA A 322 1.63 17.78 -18.73
N ARG A 323 2.59 18.42 -18.03
CA ARG A 323 4.02 18.33 -18.40
C ARG A 323 4.57 16.91 -18.34
N ARG A 324 4.16 16.13 -17.33
CA ARG A 324 4.56 14.73 -17.19
C ARG A 324 4.00 13.89 -18.33
N LEU A 325 2.72 14.08 -18.67
CA LEU A 325 2.07 13.37 -19.78
C LEU A 325 2.70 13.74 -21.13
N ASP A 326 3.01 15.02 -21.36
CA ASP A 326 3.73 15.49 -22.55
C ASP A 326 5.12 14.85 -22.69
N THR A 327 5.88 14.75 -21.59
CA THR A 327 7.20 14.09 -21.58
C THR A 327 7.09 12.62 -21.96
N LEU A 328 6.10 11.91 -21.37
CA LEU A 328 5.88 10.48 -21.66
C LEU A 328 5.36 10.26 -23.08
N ALA A 329 4.47 11.11 -23.58
CA ALA A 329 3.98 11.06 -24.95
C ALA A 329 5.09 11.37 -25.96
N THR A 330 5.99 12.29 -25.66
CA THR A 330 7.17 12.58 -26.51
C THR A 330 8.11 11.37 -26.61
N ALA A 331 8.25 10.58 -25.55
CA ALA A 331 9.00 9.32 -25.61
C ALA A 331 8.31 8.23 -26.46
N LEU A 332 7.01 8.39 -26.73
CA LEU A 332 6.20 7.55 -27.61
C LEU A 332 5.98 8.17 -29.01
N ASP A 333 6.73 9.22 -29.35
CA ASP A 333 6.57 9.92 -30.62
C ASP A 333 6.74 8.95 -31.81
N GLY A 334 5.90 9.12 -32.82
CA GLY A 334 5.83 8.24 -33.99
C GLY A 334 5.22 6.85 -33.74
N VAL A 335 5.14 6.35 -32.50
CA VAL A 335 4.58 5.01 -32.20
C VAL A 335 3.10 4.95 -32.56
N PHE A 336 2.33 5.97 -32.15
CA PHE A 336 0.88 6.04 -32.33
C PHE A 336 0.45 7.12 -33.32
N ALA A 337 1.33 7.56 -34.23
CA ALA A 337 1.00 8.57 -35.24
C ALA A 337 -0.09 8.09 -36.23
N GLY A 338 -0.15 6.78 -36.47
CA GLY A 338 -1.20 6.09 -37.22
C GLY A 338 -1.63 4.80 -36.52
N GLU A 339 -2.25 3.88 -37.25
CA GLU A 339 -2.67 2.57 -36.73
C GLU A 339 -1.44 1.70 -36.42
N ALA A 340 -1.08 1.59 -35.14
CA ALA A 340 -0.10 0.61 -34.68
C ALA A 340 -0.79 -0.75 -34.50
N ARG A 341 -0.03 -1.84 -34.64
CA ARG A 341 -0.57 -3.20 -34.49
C ARG A 341 0.33 -4.06 -33.63
N LEU A 342 -0.22 -4.63 -32.57
CA LEU A 342 0.43 -5.66 -31.78
C LEU A 342 0.09 -7.01 -32.39
N LYS A 343 1.10 -7.73 -32.86
CA LYS A 343 0.97 -9.12 -33.30
C LYS A 343 1.61 -10.03 -32.28
N ARG A 344 0.87 -11.06 -31.86
CA ARG A 344 1.37 -12.11 -30.98
C ARG A 344 0.83 -13.46 -31.44
N LYS A 345 1.72 -14.34 -31.88
CA LYS A 345 1.35 -15.63 -32.49
C LYS A 345 0.39 -15.41 -33.66
N SER A 346 -0.86 -15.89 -33.55
CA SER A 346 -1.92 -15.72 -34.53
C SER A 346 -2.81 -14.49 -34.28
N ASP A 347 -2.73 -13.89 -33.10
CA ASP A 347 -3.59 -12.77 -32.71
C ASP A 347 -2.95 -11.46 -33.20
N GLU A 348 -3.78 -10.58 -33.78
CA GLU A 348 -3.41 -9.22 -34.18
C GLU A 348 -4.40 -8.25 -33.56
N THR A 349 -3.90 -7.20 -32.93
CA THR A 349 -4.71 -6.17 -32.26
C THR A 349 -4.28 -4.80 -32.75
N VAL A 350 -5.25 -4.01 -33.22
CA VAL A 350 -5.04 -2.62 -33.62
C VAL A 350 -4.98 -1.75 -32.36
N LEU A 351 -4.02 -0.84 -32.32
CA LEU A 351 -3.74 0.02 -31.18
C LEU A 351 -3.87 1.49 -31.60
N LEU A 352 -4.64 2.25 -30.83
CA LEU A 352 -4.92 3.67 -31.09
C LEU A 352 -4.31 4.57 -30.00
N GLY A 353 -3.73 3.99 -28.96
CA GLY A 353 -3.07 4.71 -27.88
C GLY A 353 -2.11 3.85 -27.05
N ALA A 354 -1.47 4.52 -26.10
CA ALA A 354 -0.56 3.92 -25.14
C ALA A 354 -1.31 3.00 -24.16
N VAL A 355 -2.51 3.40 -23.74
CA VAL A 355 -3.38 2.60 -22.87
C VAL A 355 -3.76 1.29 -23.57
N ASP A 356 -4.17 1.34 -24.84
CA ASP A 356 -4.50 0.15 -25.63
C ASP A 356 -3.34 -0.84 -25.70
N LEU A 357 -2.11 -0.33 -25.93
CA LEU A 357 -0.92 -1.19 -25.98
C LEU A 357 -0.70 -1.91 -24.64
N PHE A 358 -0.80 -1.18 -23.53
CA PHE A 358 -0.63 -1.76 -22.20
C PHE A 358 -1.70 -2.81 -21.90
N ASP A 359 -2.97 -2.48 -22.18
CA ASP A 359 -4.09 -3.39 -21.93
C ASP A 359 -3.99 -4.63 -22.83
N ALA A 360 -3.68 -4.48 -24.13
CA ALA A 360 -3.51 -5.60 -25.05
C ALA A 360 -2.38 -6.56 -24.62
N VAL A 361 -1.24 -6.02 -24.16
CA VAL A 361 -0.12 -6.83 -23.67
C VAL A 361 -0.49 -7.55 -22.37
N THR A 362 -1.09 -6.86 -21.41
CA THR A 362 -1.44 -7.46 -20.12
C THR A 362 -2.58 -8.47 -20.23
N ASP A 363 -3.55 -8.25 -21.11
CA ASP A 363 -4.61 -9.21 -21.45
C ASP A 363 -4.04 -10.46 -22.11
N ALA A 364 -3.11 -10.29 -23.05
CA ALA A 364 -2.38 -11.42 -23.65
C ALA A 364 -1.58 -12.21 -22.61
N GLY A 365 -1.03 -11.53 -21.60
CA GLY A 365 -0.40 -12.12 -20.43
C GLY A 365 -1.37 -12.90 -19.55
N ARG A 366 -2.61 -12.40 -19.40
CA ARG A 366 -3.67 -12.98 -18.56
C ARG A 366 -4.30 -14.23 -19.18
N LYS A 367 -4.30 -14.37 -20.52
CA LYS A 367 -4.88 -15.54 -21.21
C LYS A 367 -4.28 -16.86 -20.70
N GLY A 368 -5.15 -17.71 -20.13
CA GLY A 368 -4.76 -19.04 -19.62
C GLY A 368 -4.13 -19.04 -18.23
N LEU A 369 -4.16 -17.91 -17.51
CA LEU A 369 -3.77 -17.83 -16.11
C LEU A 369 -4.97 -18.05 -15.19
N SER A 370 -4.76 -18.74 -14.07
CA SER A 370 -5.62 -18.66 -12.90
C SER A 370 -5.01 -17.66 -11.93
N LEU A 371 -5.76 -16.62 -11.58
CA LEU A 371 -5.35 -15.58 -10.64
C LEU A 371 -6.19 -15.68 -9.37
N GLN A 372 -5.54 -15.85 -8.23
CA GLN A 372 -6.15 -15.77 -6.91
C GLN A 372 -5.56 -14.56 -6.18
N ARG A 373 -6.42 -13.66 -5.69
CA ARG A 373 -6.03 -12.54 -4.82
C ARG A 373 -6.28 -12.94 -3.37
N TYR A 374 -5.30 -12.80 -2.50
CA TYR A 374 -5.46 -13.02 -1.07
C TYR A 374 -5.96 -11.73 -0.41
N LYS A 375 -7.08 -11.81 0.33
CA LYS A 375 -7.60 -10.67 1.11
C LYS A 375 -7.11 -10.68 2.56
N GLY A 376 -6.80 -11.86 3.08
CA GLY A 376 -6.26 -12.03 4.43
C GLY A 376 -5.43 -13.31 4.54
N LEU A 377 -4.58 -13.36 5.56
CA LEU A 377 -3.68 -14.46 5.87
C LEU A 377 -4.43 -15.76 6.16
N GLY A 378 -5.67 -15.67 6.66
CA GLY A 378 -6.53 -16.82 6.93
C GLY A 378 -7.02 -17.56 5.68
N GLU A 379 -6.89 -16.96 4.48
CA GLU A 379 -7.23 -17.62 3.21
C GLU A 379 -6.12 -18.57 2.73
N MET A 380 -4.91 -18.44 3.29
CA MET A 380 -3.80 -19.33 3.00
C MET A 380 -3.86 -20.57 3.88
N ASN A 381 -3.68 -21.73 3.26
CA ASN A 381 -3.46 -22.95 4.02
C ASN A 381 -2.06 -22.93 4.69
N PRO A 382 -1.80 -23.78 5.71
CA PRO A 382 -0.53 -23.77 6.43
C PRO A 382 0.72 -23.94 5.55
N GLY A 383 0.63 -24.75 4.49
CA GLY A 383 1.74 -24.95 3.54
C GLY A 383 2.04 -23.70 2.72
N GLN A 384 1.00 -23.05 2.19
CA GLN A 384 1.13 -21.78 1.45
C GLN A 384 1.69 -20.68 2.35
N LEU A 385 1.22 -20.58 3.59
CA LEU A 385 1.73 -19.59 4.54
C LEU A 385 3.21 -19.86 4.86
N TRP A 386 3.62 -21.12 4.96
CA TRP A 386 5.02 -21.50 5.10
C TRP A 386 5.87 -21.03 3.91
N GLU A 387 5.51 -21.47 2.70
CA GLU A 387 6.25 -21.20 1.46
C GLU A 387 6.39 -19.71 1.15
N THR A 388 5.46 -18.89 1.63
CA THR A 388 5.39 -17.47 1.27
C THR A 388 5.89 -16.54 2.36
N THR A 389 5.60 -16.85 3.64
CA THR A 389 5.70 -15.88 4.74
C THR A 389 6.55 -16.37 5.91
N LEU A 390 6.60 -17.69 6.17
CA LEU A 390 7.34 -18.24 7.31
C LEU A 390 8.74 -18.74 6.94
N ASP A 391 8.94 -19.31 5.75
CA ASP A 391 10.23 -19.85 5.30
C ASP A 391 11.28 -18.75 5.18
N ILE A 392 12.39 -18.92 5.91
CA ILE A 392 13.52 -17.98 5.93
C ILE A 392 14.09 -17.71 4.54
N ASN A 393 14.05 -18.70 3.64
CA ASN A 393 14.66 -18.61 2.32
C ASN A 393 13.76 -17.91 1.30
N ALA A 394 12.44 -17.87 1.53
CA ALA A 394 11.46 -17.35 0.58
C ALA A 394 10.78 -16.06 1.05
N ARG A 395 10.62 -15.88 2.36
CA ARG A 395 9.88 -14.76 2.94
C ARG A 395 10.54 -13.41 2.67
N SER A 396 9.75 -12.37 2.80
CA SER A 396 10.25 -10.99 2.78
C SER A 396 9.78 -10.25 4.03
N LEU A 397 10.73 -9.61 4.69
CA LEU A 397 10.52 -8.88 5.94
C LEU A 397 10.99 -7.45 5.75
N LEU A 398 10.18 -6.49 6.20
CA LEU A 398 10.57 -5.09 6.31
C LEU A 398 11.05 -4.83 7.74
N GLN A 399 12.32 -4.47 7.92
CA GLN A 399 12.84 -4.09 9.24
C GLN A 399 12.40 -2.67 9.56
N VAL A 400 11.78 -2.47 10.72
CA VAL A 400 11.30 -1.16 11.15
C VAL A 400 12.45 -0.34 11.71
N LYS A 401 12.64 0.88 11.20
CA LYS A 401 13.67 1.83 11.69
C LYS A 401 13.06 3.04 12.37
N VAL A 402 13.79 3.64 13.32
CA VAL A 402 13.31 4.79 14.13
C VAL A 402 12.81 5.98 13.27
N LYS A 403 13.43 6.26 12.11
CA LYS A 403 12.97 7.32 11.18
C LYS A 403 11.58 7.08 10.57
N GLU A 404 11.16 5.83 10.42
CA GLU A 404 9.86 5.47 9.82
C GLU A 404 8.71 5.67 10.83
N VAL A 405 9.03 5.75 12.12
CA VAL A 405 8.04 5.81 13.19
C VAL A 405 7.54 7.24 13.46
N ASP A 406 8.36 8.26 13.23
CA ASP A 406 7.92 9.67 13.32
C ASP A 406 6.80 9.94 12.29
N ALA A 407 6.93 9.40 11.08
CA ALA A 407 5.90 9.46 10.03
C ALA A 407 4.62 8.68 10.43
N ALA A 408 4.77 7.54 11.10
CA ALA A 408 3.64 6.76 11.62
C ALA A 408 2.91 7.49 12.77
N GLY A 409 3.64 8.20 13.64
CA GLY A 409 3.08 9.04 14.70
C GLY A 409 2.27 10.22 14.15
N ASP A 410 2.78 10.89 13.11
CA ASP A 410 2.07 11.98 12.45
C ASP A 410 0.83 11.51 11.68
N LEU A 411 0.94 10.39 10.95
CA LEU A 411 -0.19 9.73 10.29
C LEU A 411 -1.26 9.32 11.31
N PHE A 412 -0.85 8.84 12.48
CA PHE A 412 -1.73 8.45 13.58
C PHE A 412 -2.40 9.64 14.26
N ASN A 413 -1.69 10.75 14.47
CA ASN A 413 -2.28 11.99 14.99
C ASN A 413 -3.38 12.53 14.05
N ARG A 414 -3.16 12.44 12.73
CA ARG A 414 -4.15 12.85 11.73
C ARG A 414 -5.35 11.90 11.64
N LEU A 415 -5.12 10.59 11.64
CA LEU A 415 -6.19 9.58 11.47
C LEU A 415 -6.95 9.24 12.75
N MET A 416 -6.32 9.38 13.92
CA MET A 416 -6.83 8.88 15.20
C MET A 416 -6.83 9.96 16.32
N GLY A 417 -6.53 11.23 16.00
CA GLY A 417 -6.65 12.37 16.91
C GLY A 417 -8.10 12.78 17.23
N ASP A 418 -8.32 13.59 18.27
CA ASP A 418 -9.66 14.03 18.72
C ASP A 418 -10.30 15.07 17.80
N VAL A 419 -9.51 15.67 16.91
CA VAL A 419 -9.99 16.68 15.97
C VAL A 419 -10.56 15.96 14.75
N VAL A 420 -11.88 16.07 14.57
CA VAL A 420 -12.63 15.40 13.48
C VAL A 420 -12.24 15.97 12.11
N GLU A 421 -11.94 17.26 12.03
CA GLU A 421 -11.68 17.97 10.78
C GLU A 421 -10.43 17.47 10.02
N PRO A 422 -9.23 17.35 10.62
CA PRO A 422 -8.05 16.80 9.93
C PRO A 422 -8.23 15.35 9.48
N ARG A 423 -9.00 14.55 10.25
CA ARG A 423 -9.36 13.17 9.88
C ARG A 423 -10.30 13.15 8.69
N ARG A 424 -11.30 14.03 8.69
CA ARG A 424 -12.28 14.19 7.61
C ARG A 424 -11.62 14.72 6.35
N GLU A 425 -10.72 15.69 6.45
CA GLU A 425 -9.90 16.20 5.34
C GLU A 425 -8.99 15.10 4.78
N PHE A 426 -8.29 14.34 5.64
CA PHE A 426 -7.47 13.21 5.18
C PHE A 426 -8.30 12.12 4.49
N ILE A 427 -9.47 11.75 5.05
CA ILE A 427 -10.39 10.80 4.43
C ILE A 427 -10.95 11.39 3.13
N GLN A 428 -11.26 12.69 3.03
CA GLN A 428 -11.77 13.30 1.81
C GLN A 428 -10.69 13.43 0.71
N GLU A 429 -9.47 13.84 1.07
CA GLU A 429 -8.31 13.93 0.18
C GLU A 429 -7.84 12.55 -0.31
N ASN A 430 -7.95 11.51 0.51
CA ASN A 430 -7.56 10.15 0.16
C ASN A 430 -8.73 9.27 -0.33
N ALA A 431 -9.99 9.59 -0.05
CA ALA A 431 -11.15 8.94 -0.67
C ALA A 431 -11.26 9.29 -2.15
N LEU A 432 -10.71 10.43 -2.58
CA LEU A 432 -10.54 10.75 -4.00
C LEU A 432 -9.46 9.88 -4.67
N LYS A 433 -8.57 9.23 -3.90
CA LYS A 433 -7.56 8.26 -4.38
C LYS A 433 -8.00 6.80 -4.22
N ALA A 434 -8.86 6.52 -3.25
CA ALA A 434 -9.52 5.23 -3.07
C ALA A 434 -10.82 5.22 -3.87
N SER A 435 -10.72 5.12 -5.19
CA SER A 435 -11.87 4.78 -6.02
C SER A 435 -12.36 3.38 -5.67
N VAL A 436 -13.65 3.30 -5.39
CA VAL A 436 -14.46 2.11 -5.17
C VAL A 436 -14.17 1.07 -6.27
N ASP A 437 -13.63 -0.08 -5.89
CA ASP A 437 -13.74 -1.30 -6.69
C ASP A 437 -15.21 -1.76 -6.61
N VAL A 438 -15.91 -1.75 -7.75
CA VAL A 438 -17.13 -2.54 -7.96
C VAL A 438 -16.73 -3.97 -8.29
#